data_AF-A0A6C1MV82-F1
#
_entry.id   AF-A0A6C1MV82-F1
#
_cell.length_a   1.000
_cell.length_b   1.000
_cell.length_c   1.000
_cell.angle_alpha   90.00
_cell.angle_beta   90.00
_cell.angle_gamma   90.00
#
_symmetry.space_group_name_H-M   'P 1'
#
loop_
_entity.id
_entity.type
_entity.pdbx_description
1 polymer ?
#
loop_
_entity_poly.entity_id
_entity_poly.type
_entity_poly.pdbx_seq_one_letter_code
_entity_poly.pdbx_strand_id
1 'polypeptide(L)' 'MPVKQTTVASEQGYSIDRIVETDPQGNPVMETYALYHEGGTLIDEFADLADVVKALNRILEPLPGIALDRLRRAS' A
#
# COMPACT_ATOMS: atom_id res chain seq x y z
N MET A 1 -8.70 -7.73 -17.31
CA MET A 1 -9.36 -6.97 -16.24
C MET A 1 -8.57 -5.69 -16.05
N PRO A 2 -9.20 -4.51 -15.97
CA PRO A 2 -8.50 -3.26 -15.69
C PRO A 2 -7.93 -3.26 -14.25
N VAL A 3 -6.76 -2.66 -14.09
CA VAL A 3 -6.09 -2.49 -12.79
C VAL A 3 -5.90 -1.00 -12.52
N LYS A 4 -6.28 -0.55 -11.33
CA LYS A 4 -6.03 0.81 -10.85
C LYS A 4 -5.06 0.75 -9.70
N GLN A 5 -3.89 1.36 -9.88
CA GLN A 5 -2.87 1.51 -8.85
C GLN A 5 -2.86 2.96 -8.35
N THR A 6 -2.82 3.15 -7.04
CA THR A 6 -2.78 4.49 -6.42
C THR A 6 -1.93 4.46 -5.16
N THR A 7 -0.91 5.30 -5.11
CA THR A 7 -0.10 5.47 -3.90
C THR A 7 -0.95 6.09 -2.79
N VAL A 8 -1.06 5.37 -1.67
CA VAL A 8 -1.83 5.81 -0.48
C VAL A 8 -0.93 6.30 0.64
N ALA A 9 0.35 5.92 0.64
CA ALA A 9 1.34 6.41 1.58
C ALA A 9 2.73 6.46 0.94
N SER A 10 3.56 7.42 1.37
CA SER A 10 4.98 7.45 1.07
C SER A 10 5.74 7.97 2.28
N GLU A 11 6.77 7.24 2.72
CA GLU A 11 7.55 7.55 3.92
C GLU A 11 8.97 7.03 3.75
N GLN A 12 9.98 7.88 3.97
CA GLN A 12 11.40 7.49 4.06
C GLN A 12 11.91 6.58 2.93
N GLY A 13 11.49 6.88 1.70
CA GLY A 13 11.90 6.11 0.51
C GLY A 13 11.09 4.84 0.27
N TYR A 14 10.01 4.63 1.01
CA TYR A 14 9.05 3.55 0.79
C TYR A 14 7.70 4.12 0.36
N SER A 15 6.95 3.35 -0.43
CA SER A 15 5.57 3.68 -0.77
C SER A 15 4.65 2.47 -0.60
N ILE A 16 3.43 2.76 -0.17
CA ILE A 16 2.34 1.79 -0.13
C ILE A 16 1.37 2.17 -1.24
N ASP A 17 1.19 1.27 -2.20
CA ASP A 17 0.25 1.44 -3.29
C ASP A 17 -0.95 0.54 -3.08
N ARG A 18 -2.14 1.11 -3.20
CA ARG A 18 -3.40 0.38 -3.28
C ARG A 18 -3.62 -0.05 -4.72
N ILE A 19 -3.81 -1.34 -4.92
CA ILE A 19 -4.06 -1.96 -6.23
C ILE A 19 -5.49 -2.51 -6.21
N VAL A 20 -6.33 -1.99 -7.10
CA VAL A 20 -7.72 -2.41 -7.26
C VAL A 20 -7.90 -3.02 -8.63
N GLU A 21 -8.26 -4.30 -8.67
CA GLU A 21 -8.71 -4.96 -9.90
C GLU A 21 -10.21 -4.77 -10.04
N THR A 22 -10.65 -4.42 -11.26
CA THR A 22 -12.07 -4.27 -11.55
C THR A 22 -12.55 -5.29 -12.58
N ASP A 23 -13.83 -5.64 -12.51
CA ASP A 23 -14.52 -6.34 -13.59
C ASP A 23 -14.66 -5.44 -14.85
N PRO A 24 -15.15 -5.96 -15.99
CA PRO A 24 -15.39 -5.17 -17.19
C PRO A 24 -16.39 -4.01 -17.02
N GLN A 25 -17.20 -4.02 -15.96
CA GLN A 25 -18.18 -2.99 -15.61
C GLN A 25 -17.59 -1.92 -14.69
N GLY A 26 -16.36 -2.11 -14.19
CA GLY A 26 -15.66 -1.19 -13.29
C GLY A 26 -15.91 -1.46 -11.81
N ASN A 27 -16.57 -2.56 -11.43
CA ASN A 27 -16.75 -2.92 -10.03
C ASN A 27 -15.47 -3.54 -9.47
N PRO A 28 -15.05 -3.18 -8.25
CA PRO A 28 -13.88 -3.78 -7.62
C PRO A 28 -14.14 -5.27 -7.34
N VAL A 29 -13.24 -6.13 -7.80
CA VAL A 29 -13.29 -7.59 -7.56
C VAL A 29 -12.16 -8.06 -6.65
N MET A 30 -11.06 -7.31 -6.61
CA MET A 30 -9.94 -7.58 -5.71
C MET A 30 -9.28 -6.25 -5.32
N GLU A 31 -8.83 -6.19 -4.07
CA GLU A 31 -8.06 -5.08 -3.53
C GLU A 31 -6.86 -5.64 -2.78
N THR A 32 -5.67 -5.18 -3.15
CA THR A 32 -4.40 -5.52 -2.50
C THR A 32 -3.58 -4.25 -2.26
N TYR A 33 -2.52 -4.41 -1.48
CA TYR A 33 -1.59 -3.34 -1.12
C TYR A 33 -0.16 -3.80 -1.38
N ALA A 34 0.59 -3.05 -2.15
CA ALA A 34 1.97 -3.35 -2.47
C ALA A 34 2.91 -2.39 -1.74
N LEU A 35 3.98 -2.93 -1.14
CA LEU A 35 5.06 -2.14 -0.55
C LEU A 35 6.20 -2.03 -1.55
N TYR A 36 6.61 -0.81 -1.85
CA TYR A 36 7.75 -0.53 -2.72
C TYR A 36 8.87 0.19 -1.96
N HIS A 37 10.09 0.00 -2.40
CA HIS A 37 11.25 0.84 -2.07
C HIS A 37 11.57 1.79 -3.23
N GLU A 38 12.32 2.86 -2.93
CA GLU A 38 12.88 3.81 -3.88
C GLU A 38 13.39 3.11 -5.15
N GLY A 39 12.97 3.64 -6.30
CA GLY A 39 13.23 3.05 -7.61
C GLY A 39 12.14 2.10 -8.13
N GLY A 40 11.04 1.90 -7.38
CA GLY A 40 9.92 1.06 -7.81
C GLY A 40 10.15 -0.43 -7.59
N THR A 41 11.08 -0.79 -6.70
CA THR A 41 11.33 -2.20 -6.36
C THR A 41 10.22 -2.70 -5.46
N LEU A 42 9.45 -3.68 -5.94
CA LEU A 42 8.44 -4.36 -5.12
C LEU A 42 9.12 -5.14 -4.00
N ILE A 43 8.72 -4.88 -2.77
CA ILE A 43 9.17 -5.62 -1.58
C ILE A 43 8.24 -6.80 -1.34
N ASP A 44 6.93 -6.54 -1.23
CA ASP A 44 5.91 -7.55 -0.94
C ASP A 44 4.49 -7.03 -1.24
N GLU A 45 3.53 -7.93 -1.33
CA GLU A 45 2.09 -7.64 -1.54
C GLU A 45 1.24 -8.21 -0.40
N PHE A 46 0.22 -7.44 0.00
CA PHE A 46 -0.61 -7.71 1.17
C PHE A 46 -2.09 -7.61 0.81
N ALA A 47 -2.91 -8.42 1.48
CA ALA A 47 -4.37 -8.36 1.33
C ALA A 47 -5.00 -7.21 2.14
N ASP A 48 -4.32 -6.69 3.17
CA ASP A 48 -4.83 -5.65 4.07
C ASP A 48 -3.81 -4.52 4.25
N LEU A 49 -4.32 -3.28 4.31
CA LEU A 49 -3.55 -2.07 4.60
C LEU A 49 -2.82 -2.15 5.95
N ALA A 50 -3.42 -2.79 6.96
CA ALA A 50 -2.82 -2.93 8.27
C ALA A 50 -1.54 -3.78 8.24
N ASP A 51 -1.52 -4.83 7.43
CA ASP A 51 -0.38 -5.74 7.34
C ASP A 51 0.80 -5.09 6.61
N VAL A 52 0.54 -4.36 5.52
CA VAL A 52 1.59 -3.62 4.81
C VAL A 52 2.18 -2.49 5.67
N VAL A 53 1.34 -1.78 6.44
CA VAL A 53 1.81 -0.73 7.35
C VAL A 53 2.64 -1.32 8.48
N LYS A 54 2.26 -2.48 9.00
CA LYS A 54 3.03 -3.20 10.01
C LYS A 54 4.38 -3.67 9.45
N ALA A 55 4.41 -4.16 8.21
CA ALA A 55 5.65 -4.53 7.53
C ALA A 55 6.57 -3.33 7.35
N LEU A 56 6.04 -2.20 6.85
CA LEU A 56 6.80 -0.97 6.69
C LEU A 56 7.34 -0.45 8.03
N ASN A 57 6.52 -0.40 9.07
CA ASN A 57 6.97 0.08 10.39
C ASN A 57 8.13 -0.75 10.95
N ARG A 58 8.12 -2.07 10.74
CA ARG A 58 9.24 -2.95 11.13
C ARG A 58 10.53 -2.66 10.36
N ILE A 59 10.42 -2.25 9.10
CA ILE A 59 11.59 -1.85 8.29
C ILE A 59 12.15 -0.51 8.77
N LEU A 60 11.25 0.41 9.16
CA LEU A 60 11.65 1.75 9.59
C LEU A 60 12.24 1.78 11.00
N GLU A 61 11.99 0.80 11.87
CA GLU A 61 12.57 0.79 13.24
C GLU A 61 14.10 0.98 13.23
N PRO A 62 14.65 1.99 13.96
CA PRO A 62 14.05 2.77 15.06
C PRO A 62 13.41 4.13 14.68
N LEU A 63 13.26 4.44 13.39
CA LEU A 63 12.67 5.68 12.91
C LEU A 63 11.15 5.71 13.16
N PRO A 64 10.53 6.91 13.25
CA PRO A 64 9.08 7.02 13.39
C PRO A 64 8.40 6.40 12.17
N GLY A 65 7.63 5.34 12.40
CA GLY A 65 6.80 4.68 11.39
C GLY A 65 5.51 5.44 11.08
N ILE A 66 4.66 4.84 10.24
CA ILE A 66 3.37 5.40 9.84
C ILE A 66 2.27 5.00 10.84
N ALA A 67 1.45 5.99 11.21
CA ALA A 67 0.22 5.77 11.99
C ALA A 67 -0.94 5.32 11.08
N LEU A 68 -1.43 4.09 11.28
CA LEU A 68 -2.51 3.49 10.46
C LEU A 68 -3.79 4.36 10.44
N ASP A 69 -4.12 5.03 11.55
CA ASP A 69 -5.30 5.91 11.66
C ASP A 69 -5.26 7.15 10.77
N ARG A 70 -4.07 7.54 10.28
CA ARG A 70 -3.91 8.62 9.30
C ARG A 70 -4.23 8.15 7.90
N LEU A 71 -3.89 6.91 7.57
CA LEU A 71 -4.09 6.34 6.24
C LEU A 71 -5.56 5.99 5.98
N ARG A 72 -6.28 5.48 6.99
CA ARG A 72 -7.73 5.19 6.89
C ARG A 72 -8.62 6.41 6.61
N ARG A 73 -8.11 7.63 6.82
CA ARG A 73 -8.83 8.88 6.56
C ARG A 73 -8.52 9.51 5.20
N ALA A 74 -7.48 9.02 4.52
CA ALA A 74 -7.06 9.53 3.21
C ALA A 74 -7.75 8.80 2.03
N SER A 75 -8.50 7.73 2.32
CA SER A 75 -9.28 6.92 1.39
C SER A 75 -10.73 7.36 1.25
#